data_AF-A0AAT9LZW8-F1
#
_entry.id   AF-A0AAT9LZW8-F1
#
_cell.length_a   1.000
_cell.length_b   1.000
_cell.length_c   1.000
_cell.angle_alpha   90.00
_cell.angle_beta   90.00
_cell.angle_gamma   90.00
#
_symmetry.space_group_name_H-M   'P 1'
#
loop_
_entity.id
_entity.type
_entity.pdbx_description
1 polymer ?
#
loop_
_entity_poly.entity_id
_entity_poly.type
_entity_poly.pdbx_seq_one_letter_code
_entity_poly.pdbx_strand_id
1 'polypeptide(L)'
;MIIEAATFLLASLAHLTVEWEPGAAGPEALIGVVMAVGAFFAFRGRWAVALGTSAFAAFGTIVGLTIISSGLGPKSVPDLTYHALILTTLIVSIVLMVRSRQALSRS
;
A
#
# COMPACT_ATOMS: atom_id res chain seq x y z
N MET A 1 2.77 6.11 6.13
CA MET A 1 2.43 6.44 4.73
C MET A 1 3.64 6.63 3.81
N ILE A 2 4.68 7.41 4.19
CA ILE A 2 5.85 7.63 3.32
C ILE A 2 6.62 6.32 3.09
N ILE A 3 6.84 5.55 4.15
CA ILE A 3 7.58 4.29 4.07
C ILE A 3 6.83 3.33 3.14
N GLU A 4 5.53 3.15 3.34
CA GLU A 4 4.69 2.29 2.51
C GLU A 4 4.67 2.75 1.04
N ALA A 5 4.58 4.06 0.79
CA ALA A 5 4.68 4.61 -0.56
C ALA A 5 6.03 4.27 -1.22
N ALA A 6 7.14 4.47 -0.50
CA ALA A 6 8.48 4.14 -0.98
C ALA A 6 8.62 2.63 -1.22
N THR A 7 8.07 1.80 -0.33
CA THR A 7 8.06 0.35 -0.45
C THR A 7 7.37 -0.11 -1.74
N PHE A 8 6.17 0.41 -2.06
CA PHE A 8 5.48 0.12 -3.32
C PHE A 8 6.25 0.57 -4.55
N LEU A 9 6.88 1.76 -4.50
CA LEU A 9 7.67 2.26 -5.63
C LEU A 9 8.93 1.41 -5.86
N LEU A 10 9.57 0.94 -4.79
CA LEU A 10 10.73 0.06 -4.87
C LEU A 10 10.34 -1.34 -5.36
N ALA A 11 9.21 -1.89 -4.92
CA ALA A 11 8.69 -3.16 -5.42
C ALA A 11 8.35 -3.07 -6.91
N SER A 12 7.70 -1.98 -7.33
CA SER A 12 7.41 -1.73 -8.74
C SER A 12 8.68 -1.73 -9.59
N LEU A 13 9.74 -1.07 -9.10
CA LEU A 13 11.02 -1.07 -9.78
C LEU A 13 11.66 -2.47 -9.81
N ALA A 14 11.55 -3.25 -8.73
CA ALA A 14 12.06 -4.61 -8.67
C ALA A 14 11.38 -5.52 -9.72
N HIS A 15 10.06 -5.40 -9.89
CA HIS A 15 9.33 -6.12 -10.95
C HIS A 15 9.74 -5.72 -12.37
N LEU A 16 10.25 -4.50 -12.57
CA LEU A 16 10.78 -4.06 -13.86
C LEU A 16 12.23 -4.49 -14.12
N THR A 17 13.01 -4.77 -13.08
CA THR A 17 14.48 -4.87 -13.18
C THR A 17 15.07 -6.20 -12.78
N VAL A 18 14.44 -6.93 -11.87
CA VAL A 18 14.99 -8.15 -11.25
C VAL A 18 14.06 -9.35 -11.43
N GLU A 19 12.75 -9.14 -11.49
CA GLU A 19 11.77 -10.23 -11.55
C GLU A 19 11.17 -10.44 -12.94
N TRP A 20 10.68 -11.65 -13.19
CA TRP A 20 10.03 -12.06 -14.44
C TRP A 20 8.52 -11.75 -14.44
N GLU A 21 8.08 -10.78 -13.64
CA GLU A 21 6.67 -10.36 -13.49
C GLU A 21 6.44 -8.86 -13.77
N PRO A 22 6.57 -8.40 -15.03
CA PRO A 22 6.34 -7.00 -15.37
C PRO A 22 4.90 -6.52 -15.09
N GLY A 23 3.95 -7.46 -14.98
CA GLY A 23 2.53 -7.17 -14.78
C GLY A 23 2.21 -6.51 -13.43
N ALA A 24 3.00 -6.79 -12.39
CA ALA A 24 2.80 -6.22 -11.06
C ALA A 24 3.38 -4.80 -10.91
N ALA A 25 4.35 -4.43 -11.75
CA ALA A 25 5.03 -3.14 -11.68
C ALA A 25 4.07 -1.94 -11.81
N GLY A 26 3.13 -1.99 -12.75
CA GLY A 26 2.18 -0.91 -12.98
C GLY A 26 1.25 -0.64 -11.78
N PRO A 27 0.51 -1.66 -11.30
CA PRO A 27 -0.32 -1.55 -10.10
C PRO A 27 0.43 -1.02 -8.87
N GLU A 28 1.64 -1.52 -8.61
CA GLU A 28 2.42 -1.08 -7.45
C GLU A 28 2.90 0.37 -7.56
N ALA A 29 3.36 0.79 -8.75
CA ALA A 29 3.71 2.19 -9.00
C ALA A 29 2.52 3.12 -8.74
N LEU A 30 1.34 2.73 -9.24
CA LEU A 30 0.11 3.49 -9.02
C LEU A 30 -0.20 3.62 -7.53
N ILE A 31 -0.15 2.52 -6.77
CA ILE A 31 -0.39 2.55 -5.32
C ILE A 31 0.65 3.44 -4.63
N GLY A 32 1.93 3.29 -4.96
CA GLY A 32 3.02 4.08 -4.39
C GLY A 32 2.83 5.58 -4.60
N VAL A 33 2.48 6.01 -5.82
CA VAL A 33 2.18 7.41 -6.15
C VAL A 33 0.95 7.91 -5.40
N VAL A 34 -0.14 7.14 -5.37
CA VAL A 34 -1.37 7.51 -4.65
C VAL A 34 -1.08 7.68 -3.15
N MET A 35 -0.28 6.79 -2.56
CA MET A 35 0.13 6.92 -1.16
C MET A 35 1.03 8.13 -0.91
N ALA A 36 1.94 8.47 -1.83
CA ALA A 36 2.77 9.66 -1.72
C ALA A 36 1.92 10.94 -1.73
N VAL A 37 0.89 11.01 -2.59
CA VAL A 37 -0.11 12.09 -2.60
C VAL A 37 -0.87 12.13 -1.27
N GLY A 38 -1.28 10.97 -0.75
CA GLY A 38 -1.91 10.83 0.56
C GLY A 38 -1.06 11.40 1.69
N ALA A 39 0.23 11.04 1.72
CA ALA A 39 1.19 11.52 2.70
C ALA A 39 1.36 13.06 2.61
N PHE A 40 1.49 13.60 1.40
CA PHE A 40 1.56 15.05 1.19
C PHE A 40 0.35 15.79 1.74
N PHE A 41 -0.87 15.25 1.53
CA PHE A 41 -2.09 15.85 2.05
C PHE A 41 -2.26 15.64 3.56
N ALA A 42 -1.73 14.56 4.14
CA ALA A 42 -1.69 14.36 5.58
C ALA A 42 -0.90 15.49 6.27
N PHE A 43 0.27 15.88 5.74
CA PHE A 43 1.06 17.01 6.26
C PHE A 43 0.31 18.35 6.19
N ARG A 44 -0.63 18.49 5.25
CA ARG A 44 -1.51 19.67 5.13
C ARG A 44 -2.76 19.58 6.00
N GLY A 45 -2.85 18.61 6.91
CA GLY A 45 -4.01 18.42 7.77
C GLY A 45 -5.25 17.87 7.05
N ARG A 46 -5.13 17.41 5.79
CA ARG A 46 -6.25 16.81 5.02
C ARG A 46 -6.33 15.31 5.25
N TRP A 47 -6.60 14.93 6.48
CA TRP A 47 -6.59 13.54 6.96
C TRP A 47 -7.57 12.60 6.25
N ALA A 48 -8.70 13.10 5.75
CA ALA A 48 -9.64 12.27 4.98
C ALA A 48 -9.01 11.76 3.67
N VAL A 49 -8.16 12.57 3.02
CA VAL A 49 -7.42 12.16 1.82
C VAL A 49 -6.39 11.10 2.18
N ALA A 50 -5.65 11.30 3.27
CA ALA A 50 -4.67 10.34 3.77
C ALA A 50 -5.31 8.97 4.06
N LEU A 51 -6.46 8.97 4.74
CA LEU A 51 -7.23 7.75 5.00
C LEU A 51 -7.72 7.09 3.71
N GLY A 52 -8.29 7.87 2.79
CA GLY A 52 -8.77 7.36 1.50
C GLY A 52 -7.67 6.70 0.67
N THR A 53 -6.51 7.34 0.57
CA THR A 53 -5.34 6.75 -0.13
C THR A 53 -4.79 5.50 0.56
N SER A 54 -4.84 5.44 1.90
CA SER A 54 -4.43 4.24 2.64
C SER A 54 -5.41 3.08 2.42
N ALA A 55 -6.72 3.37 2.41
CA ALA A 55 -7.75 2.39 2.09
C ALA A 55 -7.65 1.89 0.64
N PHE A 56 -7.37 2.79 -0.31
CA PHE A 56 -7.10 2.44 -1.70
C PHE A 56 -5.90 1.49 -1.82
N ALA A 57 -4.78 1.81 -1.14
CA ALA A 57 -3.60 0.96 -1.12
C ALA A 57 -3.92 -0.42 -0.55
N ALA A 58 -4.62 -0.50 0.59
CA ALA A 58 -5.00 -1.76 1.20
C ALA A 58 -5.89 -2.61 0.28
N PHE A 59 -6.86 -1.98 -0.38
CA PHE A 59 -7.71 -2.65 -1.37
C PHE A 59 -6.88 -3.19 -2.54
N GLY A 60 -5.98 -2.37 -3.10
CA GLY A 60 -5.07 -2.79 -4.17
C GLY A 60 -4.21 -3.99 -3.78
N THR A 61 -3.65 -4.00 -2.57
CA THR A 61 -2.86 -5.14 -2.05
C THR A 61 -3.70 -6.40 -1.87
N ILE A 62 -4.95 -6.26 -1.39
CA ILE A 62 -5.88 -7.41 -1.27
C ILE A 62 -6.19 -7.99 -2.65
N VAL A 63 -6.40 -7.15 -3.66
CA VAL A 63 -6.59 -7.59 -5.05
C VAL A 63 -5.36 -8.34 -5.56
N GLY A 64 -4.14 -7.79 -5.36
CA GLY A 64 -2.89 -8.47 -5.71
C GLY A 64 -2.74 -9.84 -5.04
N LEU A 65 -2.95 -9.91 -3.72
CA LEU A 65 -2.94 -11.18 -2.95
C LEU A 65 -3.96 -12.20 -3.47
N THR A 66 -5.14 -11.73 -3.89
CA THR A 66 -6.17 -12.61 -4.44
C THR A 66 -5.76 -13.18 -5.79
N ILE A 67 -5.12 -12.39 -6.65
CA ILE A 67 -4.58 -12.83 -7.93
C ILE A 67 -3.46 -13.87 -7.74
N ILE A 68 -2.51 -13.59 -6.83
CA ILE A 68 -1.40 -14.52 -6.52
C ILE A 68 -1.94 -15.82 -5.91
N SER A 69 -2.85 -15.73 -4.94
CA SER A 69 -3.38 -16.90 -4.22
C SER A 69 -4.28 -17.79 -5.09
N SER A 70 -4.97 -17.21 -6.09
CA SER A 70 -5.77 -17.95 -7.09
C SER A 70 -4.93 -18.61 -8.19
N GLY A 71 -3.61 -18.42 -8.21
CA GLY A 71 -2.71 -18.99 -9.21
C GLY A 71 -2.77 -18.28 -10.57
N LEU A 72 -3.41 -17.10 -10.62
CA LEU A 72 -3.47 -16.26 -11.82
C LEU A 72 -2.21 -15.39 -12.00
N GLY A 73 -1.39 -15.27 -10.95
CA GLY A 73 -0.04 -14.72 -10.99
C GLY A 73 0.99 -15.77 -10.59
N PRO A 74 2.25 -15.67 -11.03
CA PRO A 74 3.31 -16.52 -10.53
C PRO A 74 3.45 -16.39 -9.01
N LYS A 75 3.57 -17.55 -8.37
CA LYS A 75 3.49 -17.66 -6.92
C LYS A 75 4.89 -17.85 -6.37
N SER A 76 5.52 -16.76 -5.97
CA SER A 76 6.81 -16.82 -5.26
C SER A 76 6.59 -16.59 -3.75
N VAL A 77 7.40 -17.27 -2.94
CA VAL A 77 7.38 -17.06 -1.47
C VAL A 77 7.74 -15.60 -1.12
N PRO A 78 8.75 -14.97 -1.74
CA PRO A 78 9.06 -13.55 -1.50
C PRO A 78 7.90 -12.62 -1.79
N ASP A 79 7.23 -12.80 -2.93
CA ASP A 79 6.12 -11.94 -3.36
C ASP A 79 4.91 -12.04 -2.42
N LEU A 80 4.52 -13.26 -2.04
CA LEU A 80 3.44 -13.47 -1.07
C LEU A 80 3.78 -12.87 0.30
N THR A 81 5.04 -13.00 0.74
CA THR A 81 5.51 -12.47 2.03
C THR A 81 5.47 -10.95 2.02
N TYR A 82 5.97 -10.33 0.95
CA TYR A 82 5.93 -8.89 0.76
C TYR A 82 4.50 -8.35 0.86
N HIS A 83 3.58 -8.92 0.07
CA HIS A 83 2.19 -8.51 0.03
C HIS A 83 1.47 -8.67 1.38
N ALA A 84 1.70 -9.77 2.09
CA ALA A 84 1.11 -10.00 3.41
C ALA A 84 1.63 -8.99 4.46
N LEU A 85 2.94 -8.70 4.44
CA LEU A 85 3.56 -7.73 5.35
C LEU A 85 3.05 -6.31 5.08
N ILE A 86 3.07 -5.86 3.82
CA ILE A 86 2.65 -4.49 3.48
C ILE A 86 1.15 -4.28 3.77
N LEU A 87 0.30 -5.30 3.54
CA LEU A 87 -1.11 -5.24 3.92
C LEU A 87 -1.27 -5.10 5.44
N THR A 88 -0.51 -5.86 6.22
CA THR A 88 -0.53 -5.77 7.69
C THR A 88 -0.14 -4.37 8.15
N THR A 89 0.94 -3.81 7.58
CA THR A 89 1.39 -2.44 7.87
C THR A 89 0.31 -1.42 7.50
N LEU A 90 -0.33 -1.54 6.34
CA LEU A 90 -1.41 -0.64 5.91
C LEU A 90 -2.60 -0.66 6.88
N ILE A 91 -3.04 -1.86 7.30
CA ILE A 91 -4.13 -2.01 8.26
C ILE A 91 -3.76 -1.34 9.59
N VAL A 92 -2.54 -1.57 10.10
CA VAL A 92 -2.07 -0.92 11.32
C VAL A 92 -2.05 0.60 11.17
N SER A 93 -1.50 1.13 10.07
CA SER A 93 -1.47 2.56 9.76
C SER A 93 -2.89 3.18 9.73
N ILE A 94 -3.85 2.51 9.09
CA ILE A 94 -5.26 2.95 9.05
C ILE A 94 -5.85 2.98 10.46
N VAL A 95 -5.68 1.91 11.25
CA VAL A 95 -6.22 1.82 12.62
C VAL A 95 -5.64 2.93 13.50
N LEU A 96 -4.33 3.17 13.44
CA LEU A 96 -3.68 4.23 14.21
C LEU A 96 -4.17 5.62 13.80
N MET A 97 -4.38 5.86 12.50
CA MET A 97 -4.89 7.12 11.98
C MET A 97 -6.33 7.40 12.43
N VAL A 98 -7.20 6.38 12.45
CA VAL A 98 -8.57 6.51 12.94
C VAL A 98 -8.58 6.75 14.46
N ARG A 99 -7.81 5.99 15.23
CA ARG A 99 -7.76 6.13 16.70
C ARG A 99 -7.20 7.47 17.14
N SER A 100 -6.11 7.94 16.53
CA SER A 100 -5.54 9.26 16.83
C SER A 100 -6.51 10.40 16.56
N ARG A 101 -7.31 10.31 15.48
CA ARG A 101 -8.35 11.30 15.19
C ARG A 101 -9.49 11.29 16.20
N GLN A 102 -9.93 10.12 16.65
CA GLN A 102 -10.94 10.03 17.70
C GLN A 102 -10.46 10.66 19.01
N ALA A 103 -9.19 10.43 19.38
CA ALA A 103 -8.60 11.06 20.55
C ALA A 103 -8.60 12.59 20.46
N LEU A 104 -8.17 13.15 19.32
CA LEU A 104 -8.16 14.61 19.07
C LEU A 104 -9.56 15.23 19.04
N SER A 105 -10.59 14.47 18.67
CA SER A 105 -11.98 14.96 18.68
C SER A 105 -12.63 15.00 20.07
N ARG A 106 -12.02 14.35 21.06
CA ARG A 106 -12.54 14.22 22.44
C ARG A 106 -11.86 15.15 23.45
N SER A 107 -10.80 15.83 23.05
CA SER A 107 -10.04 16.82 23.84
C SER A 107 -10.52 18.25 23.53
#